data_AF-A0A7V4HG39-F1
#
_entry.id   AF-A0A7V4HG39-F1
#
_cell.length_a   1.000
_cell.length_b   1.000
_cell.length_c   1.000
_cell.angle_alpha   90.00
_cell.angle_beta   90.00
_cell.angle_gamma   90.00
#
_symmetry.space_group_name_H-M   'P 1'
#
loop_
_entity.id
_entity.type
_entity.pdbx_description
1 polymer ?
#
loop_
_entity_poly.entity_id
_entity_poly.type
_entity_poly.pdbx_seq_one_letter_code
_entity_poly.pdbx_strand_id
1 'polypeptide(L)'
;MSGRREARKSDLIAGGNAGKMFEWLDRKMKHRSLKSFGPVRAWMERRSMPSIFEVLGSSLCIIEEQIAVTRLKIDRPDILIRPRVGHVRFMEFFLARETIEEGYRATVEALAKHKNQLSHVHSMAIAP
;
A
#
# COMPACT_ATOMS: atom_id res chain seq x y z
N MET A 1 8.55 -36.28 -44.77
CA MET A 1 9.50 -35.15 -44.88
C MET A 1 8.74 -33.89 -44.51
N SER A 2 8.83 -33.43 -43.27
CA SER A 2 9.91 -32.57 -42.72
C SER A 2 9.58 -31.09 -42.92
N GLY A 3 9.66 -30.31 -41.84
CA GLY A 3 9.78 -28.86 -41.91
C GLY A 3 8.52 -28.11 -41.45
N ARG A 4 8.20 -28.01 -40.15
CA ARG A 4 8.87 -27.19 -39.10
C ARG A 4 8.43 -25.71 -39.14
N ARG A 5 8.13 -25.22 -37.92
CA ARG A 5 8.12 -23.82 -37.41
C ARG A 5 6.75 -23.16 -37.36
N GLU A 6 6.09 -23.24 -36.21
CA GLU A 6 6.21 -22.29 -35.07
C GLU A 6 5.23 -21.13 -35.24
N ALA A 7 3.99 -21.37 -34.81
CA ALA A 7 3.08 -20.31 -34.44
C ALA A 7 3.74 -19.49 -33.32
N ARG A 8 4.01 -18.22 -33.66
CA ARG A 8 4.58 -17.18 -32.81
C ARG A 8 3.99 -17.18 -31.40
N LYS A 9 4.78 -17.68 -30.46
CA LYS A 9 4.59 -17.53 -29.01
C LYS A 9 5.19 -16.19 -28.56
N SER A 10 4.74 -15.07 -29.13
CA SER A 10 5.32 -13.74 -28.91
C SER A 10 4.31 -12.63 -28.58
N ASP A 11 3.17 -12.98 -27.98
CA ASP A 11 2.20 -12.00 -27.43
C ASP A 11 2.14 -12.03 -25.90
N LEU A 12 3.02 -12.78 -25.26
CA LEU A 12 3.28 -12.61 -23.84
C LEU A 12 4.57 -11.81 -23.66
N ILE A 13 4.47 -10.82 -22.79
CA ILE A 13 5.55 -10.05 -22.16
C ILE A 13 6.18 -8.94 -23.01
N ALA A 14 5.46 -7.81 -23.17
CA ALA A 14 6.10 -6.53 -23.44
C ALA A 14 5.36 -5.39 -22.68
N GLY A 15 5.90 -5.03 -21.52
CA GLY A 15 5.57 -3.80 -20.83
C GLY A 15 5.89 -2.60 -21.72
N GLY A 16 4.88 -1.80 -22.03
CA GLY A 16 5.05 -0.67 -22.96
C GLY A 16 3.85 0.24 -23.08
N ASN A 17 2.99 0.35 -22.05
CA ASN A 17 1.77 1.15 -22.14
C ASN A 17 1.54 2.17 -21.01
N ALA A 18 2.43 2.23 -20.01
CA ALA A 18 2.32 3.26 -18.97
C ALA A 18 2.61 4.65 -19.54
N GLY A 19 3.67 4.81 -20.37
CA GLY A 19 4.04 6.09 -20.97
C GLY A 19 2.95 6.67 -21.88
N LYS A 20 2.30 5.84 -22.71
CA LYS A 20 1.18 6.25 -23.59
C LYS A 20 -0.07 6.59 -22.80
N MET A 21 -0.33 5.87 -21.69
CA MET A 21 -1.38 6.19 -20.75
C MET A 21 -1.13 7.56 -20.11
N PHE A 22 0.09 7.84 -19.63
CA PHE A 22 0.47 9.14 -19.08
C PHE A 22 0.38 10.28 -20.10
N GLU A 23 0.76 10.03 -21.36
CA GLU A 23 0.68 11.03 -22.44
C GLU A 23 -0.77 11.36 -22.85
N TRP A 24 -1.66 10.36 -22.85
CA TRP A 24 -3.10 10.55 -23.03
C TRP A 24 -3.71 11.34 -21.86
N LEU A 25 -3.26 11.06 -20.63
CA LEU A 25 -3.66 11.78 -19.42
C LEU A 25 -3.21 13.24 -19.44
N ASP A 26 -1.97 13.52 -19.85
CA ASP A 26 -1.45 14.90 -19.98
C ASP A 26 -2.24 15.70 -21.01
N ARG A 27 -2.53 15.09 -22.17
CA ARG A 27 -3.32 15.71 -23.25
C ARG A 27 -4.76 16.01 -22.82
N LYS A 28 -5.35 15.13 -22.00
CA LYS A 28 -6.72 15.30 -21.49
C LYS A 28 -6.79 16.30 -20.32
N MET A 29 -5.73 16.43 -19.53
CA MET A 29 -5.66 17.35 -18.39
C MET A 29 -5.30 18.79 -18.78
N LYS A 30 -4.57 19.03 -19.88
CA LYS A 30 -4.20 20.38 -20.34
C LYS A 30 -5.38 21.34 -20.60
N HIS A 31 -6.59 20.83 -20.82
CA HIS A 31 -7.79 21.67 -21.00
C HIS A 31 -8.64 21.90 -19.73
N ARG A 32 -8.43 21.12 -18.66
CA ARG A 32 -9.08 21.38 -17.36
C ARG A 32 -8.07 21.99 -16.41
N SER A 33 -7.75 23.26 -16.68
CA SER A 33 -6.91 24.09 -15.83
C SER A 33 -7.23 23.88 -14.34
N LEU A 34 -6.19 23.86 -13.51
CA LEU A 34 -6.21 23.82 -12.04
C LEU A 34 -7.02 24.95 -11.36
N LYS A 35 -7.79 25.74 -12.12
CA LYS A 35 -8.75 26.73 -11.62
C LYS A 35 -10.04 26.10 -11.07
N SER A 36 -10.33 24.84 -11.39
CA SER A 36 -11.56 24.15 -10.97
C SER A 36 -11.50 23.45 -9.59
N PHE A 37 -10.43 23.65 -8.80
CA PHE A 37 -10.31 23.10 -7.44
C PHE A 37 -10.98 23.96 -6.35
N GLY A 38 -11.75 24.99 -6.71
CA GLY A 38 -12.46 25.86 -5.77
C GLY A 38 -13.32 25.12 -4.73
N PRO A 39 -14.15 24.13 -5.13
CA PRO A 39 -14.95 23.35 -4.19
C PRO A 39 -14.11 22.50 -3.23
N VAL A 40 -13.00 21.94 -3.71
CA VAL A 40 -12.07 21.15 -2.89
C VAL A 40 -11.40 22.03 -1.83
N ARG A 41 -11.06 23.28 -2.17
CA ARG A 41 -10.56 24.25 -1.18
C ARG A 41 -11.59 24.56 -0.09
N ALA A 42 -12.85 24.77 -0.47
CA ALA A 42 -13.93 24.98 0.50
C ALA A 42 -14.16 23.77 1.41
N TRP A 43 -13.93 22.56 0.90
CA TRP A 43 -13.96 21.33 1.72
C TRP A 43 -12.72 21.19 2.60
N MET A 44 -11.58 21.81 2.28
CA MET A 44 -10.38 21.83 3.13
C MET A 44 -10.40 22.96 4.17
N GLU A 45 -11.35 23.89 4.12
CA GLU A 45 -11.48 24.95 5.11
C GLU A 45 -11.92 24.38 6.47
N ARG A 46 -11.14 24.67 7.52
CA ARG A 46 -11.47 24.29 8.90
C ARG A 46 -12.57 25.20 9.43
N ARG A 47 -13.79 24.67 9.55
CA ARG A 47 -14.90 25.29 10.30
C ARG A 47 -15.04 24.61 11.66
N SER A 48 -15.89 25.17 12.53
CA SER A 48 -16.19 24.63 13.86
C SER A 48 -16.89 23.25 13.85
N MET A 49 -17.25 22.72 12.67
CA MET A 49 -17.83 21.39 12.46
C MET A 49 -16.85 20.54 11.66
N PRO A 50 -16.85 19.19 11.81
CA PRO A 50 -15.97 18.30 11.07
C PRO A 50 -16.07 18.60 9.57
N SER A 51 -14.93 18.80 8.92
CA SER A 51 -14.92 19.00 7.49
C SER A 51 -15.39 17.72 6.78
N ILE A 52 -16.08 17.85 5.64
CA ILE A 52 -16.42 16.74 4.75
C ILE A 52 -15.18 15.90 4.44
N PHE A 53 -14.02 16.55 4.28
CA PHE A 53 -12.74 15.87 4.03
C PHE A 53 -12.29 15.03 5.24
N GLU A 54 -12.46 15.52 6.46
CA GLU A 54 -12.12 14.78 7.68
C GLU A 54 -13.03 13.56 7.86
N VAL A 55 -14.33 13.71 7.63
CA VAL A 55 -15.30 12.60 7.74
C VAL A 55 -15.00 11.53 6.68
N LEU A 56 -14.76 11.93 5.43
CA LEU A 56 -14.40 10.99 4.36
C LEU A 56 -13.05 10.31 4.65
N GLY A 57 -12.05 11.05 5.10
CA GLY A 57 -10.75 10.50 5.47
C GLY A 57 -10.85 9.48 6.60
N SER A 58 -11.60 9.79 7.66
CA SER A 58 -11.86 8.85 8.75
C SER A 58 -12.63 7.61 8.28
N SER A 59 -13.61 7.79 7.39
CA SER A 59 -14.39 6.68 6.84
C SER A 59 -13.51 5.72 6.05
N LEU A 60 -12.57 6.26 5.26
CA LEU A 60 -11.59 5.47 4.52
C LEU A 60 -10.70 4.65 5.46
N CYS A 61 -10.14 5.27 6.52
CA CYS A 61 -9.33 4.55 7.50
C CYS A 61 -10.08 3.38 8.15
N ILE A 62 -11.35 3.58 8.50
CA ILE A 62 -12.19 2.51 9.09
C ILE A 62 -12.36 1.36 8.08
N ILE A 63 -12.70 1.67 6.83
CA ILE A 63 -12.91 0.66 5.79
C ILE A 63 -11.61 -0.11 5.52
N GLU A 64 -10.47 0.59 5.43
CA GLU A 64 -9.14 -0.01 5.25
C GLU A 64 -8.81 -0.98 6.40
N GLU A 65 -9.06 -0.59 7.65
CA GLU A 65 -8.83 -1.44 8.81
C GLU A 65 -9.71 -2.70 8.77
N GLN A 66 -11.00 -2.56 8.45
CA GLN A 66 -11.91 -3.71 8.34
C GLN A 66 -11.48 -4.69 7.24
N ILE A 67 -11.04 -4.18 6.08
CA ILE A 67 -10.50 -5.00 5.00
C ILE A 67 -9.23 -5.72 5.46
N ALA A 68 -8.29 -5.02 6.12
CA ALA A 68 -7.04 -5.58 6.60
C ALA A 68 -7.27 -6.68 7.65
N VAL A 69 -8.14 -6.45 8.64
CA VAL A 69 -8.51 -7.45 9.65
C VAL A 69 -9.15 -8.68 9.02
N THR A 70 -10.04 -8.47 8.05
CA THR A 70 -10.69 -9.57 7.33
C THR A 70 -9.68 -10.38 6.53
N ARG A 71 -8.76 -9.71 5.81
CA ARG A 71 -7.68 -10.36 5.06
C ARG A 71 -6.76 -11.16 5.96
N LEU A 72 -6.33 -10.62 7.11
CA LEU A 72 -5.48 -11.34 8.07
C LEU A 72 -6.13 -12.59 8.67
N LYS A 73 -7.46 -12.61 8.77
CA LYS A 73 -8.21 -13.79 9.23
C LYS A 73 -8.32 -14.86 8.15
N ILE A 74 -8.49 -14.45 6.89
CA ILE A 74 -8.67 -15.35 5.75
C ILE A 74 -7.32 -15.92 5.28
N ASP A 75 -6.31 -15.06 5.17
CA ASP A 75 -4.99 -15.37 4.65
C ASP A 75 -3.93 -14.98 5.69
N ARG A 76 -3.56 -15.94 6.52
CA ARG A 76 -2.63 -15.71 7.62
C ARG A 76 -1.20 -15.68 7.08
N PRO A 77 -0.45 -14.58 7.27
CA PRO A 77 0.92 -14.49 6.78
C PRO A 77 1.90 -15.27 7.67
N ASP A 78 2.99 -15.75 7.07
CA ASP A 78 4.11 -16.38 7.80
C ASP A 78 4.78 -15.41 8.77
N ILE A 79 4.95 -14.16 8.34
CA ILE A 79 5.51 -13.07 9.13
C ILE A 79 4.55 -11.89 9.10
N LEU A 80 4.13 -11.45 10.29
CA LEU A 80 3.26 -10.29 10.46
C LEU A 80 4.04 -9.12 11.08
N ILE A 81 4.19 -8.04 10.32
CA ILE A 81 4.85 -6.81 10.75
C ILE A 81 3.78 -5.78 11.15
N ARG A 82 3.88 -5.21 12.35
CA ARG A 82 2.91 -4.22 12.88
C ARG A 82 3.63 -3.01 13.49
N PRO A 83 3.98 -2.00 12.67
CA PRO A 83 4.59 -0.77 13.17
C PRO A 83 3.59 0.04 14.01
N ARG A 84 4.10 0.81 15.00
CA ARG A 84 3.28 1.59 15.95
C ARG A 84 2.92 2.96 15.39
N VAL A 85 2.18 2.98 14.29
CA VAL A 85 1.83 4.21 13.54
C VAL A 85 0.34 4.56 13.57
N GLY A 86 -0.45 3.90 14.42
CA GLY A 86 -1.91 4.12 14.50
C GLY A 86 -2.34 5.51 14.98
N HIS A 87 -1.40 6.32 15.46
CA HIS A 87 -1.64 7.72 15.84
C HIS A 87 -1.50 8.69 14.65
N VAL A 88 -0.88 8.26 13.55
CA VAL A 88 -0.65 9.07 12.36
C VAL A 88 -1.93 9.13 11.54
N ARG A 89 -2.46 10.34 11.33
CA ARG A 89 -3.68 10.56 10.57
C ARG A 89 -3.41 10.83 9.09
N PHE A 90 -4.50 10.82 8.33
CA PHE A 90 -4.47 11.18 6.91
C PHE A 90 -3.81 12.56 6.70
N MET A 91 -2.86 12.62 5.76
CA MET A 91 -2.12 13.83 5.37
C MET A 91 -1.14 14.41 6.42
N GLU A 92 -0.81 13.72 7.50
CA GLU A 92 0.21 14.16 8.48
C GLU A 92 1.65 13.89 8.00
N PHE A 93 2.01 14.42 6.83
CA PHE A 93 3.31 14.16 6.18
C PHE A 93 4.52 14.68 6.97
N PHE A 94 4.32 15.59 7.92
CA PHE A 94 5.40 16.06 8.80
C PHE A 94 5.91 14.95 9.74
N LEU A 95 5.14 13.88 9.98
CA LEU A 95 5.56 12.70 10.72
C LEU A 95 6.24 11.63 9.85
N ALA A 96 6.51 11.92 8.57
CA ALA A 96 7.05 10.93 7.63
C ALA A 96 8.34 10.26 8.13
N ARG A 97 9.28 11.05 8.66
CA ARG A 97 10.56 10.52 9.18
C ARG A 97 10.33 9.50 10.30
N GLU A 98 9.53 9.86 11.30
CA GLU A 98 9.21 8.99 12.44
C GLU A 98 8.49 7.72 11.97
N THR A 99 7.50 7.87 11.08
CA THR A 99 6.73 6.75 10.54
C THR A 99 7.61 5.74 9.78
N ILE A 100 8.60 6.24 9.00
CA ILE A 100 9.55 5.40 8.27
C ILE A 100 10.47 4.65 9.24
N GLU A 101 11.01 5.35 10.25
CA GLU A 101 11.87 4.76 11.28
C GLU A 101 11.12 3.68 12.08
N GLU A 102 9.86 3.92 12.44
CA GLU A 102 8.98 2.95 13.08
C GLU A 102 8.76 1.69 12.21
N GLY A 103 8.55 1.88 10.90
CA GLY A 103 8.43 0.79 9.94
C GLY A 103 9.70 -0.07 9.87
N TYR A 104 10.87 0.59 9.81
CA TYR A 104 12.17 -0.09 9.81
C TYR A 104 12.36 -0.90 11.10
N ARG A 105 12.15 -0.27 12.26
CA ARG A 105 12.31 -0.92 13.57
C ARG A 105 11.40 -2.14 13.71
N ALA A 106 10.10 -1.99 13.39
CA ALA A 106 9.14 -3.09 13.49
C ALA A 106 9.50 -4.27 12.58
N THR A 107 10.08 -4.00 11.41
CA THR A 107 10.55 -5.04 10.48
C THR A 107 11.74 -5.81 11.06
N VAL A 108 12.75 -5.10 11.58
CA VAL A 108 13.92 -5.72 12.22
C VAL A 108 13.51 -6.60 13.41
N GLU A 109 12.61 -6.10 14.26
CA GLU A 109 12.07 -6.85 15.40
C GLU A 109 11.34 -8.13 14.95
N ALA A 110 10.49 -8.04 13.92
CA ALA A 110 9.74 -9.18 13.40
C ALA A 110 10.65 -10.27 12.82
N LEU A 111 11.69 -9.88 12.07
CA LEU A 111 12.67 -10.82 11.51
C LEU A 111 13.49 -11.51 12.60
N ALA A 112 13.93 -10.77 13.62
CA ALA A 112 14.68 -11.32 14.74
C ALA A 112 13.83 -12.36 15.52
N LYS A 113 12.56 -12.03 15.79
CA LYS A 113 11.63 -12.94 16.46
C LYS A 113 11.39 -14.22 15.67
N HIS A 114 11.18 -14.11 14.36
CA HIS A 114 10.94 -15.27 13.50
C HIS A 114 12.17 -16.18 13.41
N LYS A 115 13.38 -15.61 13.29
CA LYS A 115 14.63 -16.38 13.32
C LYS A 115 14.80 -17.19 14.62
N ASN A 116 14.49 -16.58 15.77
CA ASN A 116 14.60 -17.25 17.06
C ASN A 116 13.58 -18.39 17.21
N GLN A 117 12.37 -18.24 16.65
CA GLN A 117 11.37 -19.29 16.63
C GLN A 117 11.86 -20.51 15.83
N LEU A 118 12.39 -20.29 14.62
CA LEU A 118 12.92 -21.36 13.77
C LEU A 118 14.06 -22.15 14.43
N SER A 119 14.97 -21.48 15.15
CA SER A 119 16.03 -22.17 15.89
C SER A 119 15.50 -23.04 17.04
N HIS A 120 14.41 -22.64 17.68
CA HIS A 120 13.82 -23.42 18.77
C HIS A 120 13.07 -24.66 18.24
N VAL A 121 12.36 -24.55 17.11
CA VAL A 121 11.67 -25.72 16.51
C VAL A 121 12.68 -26.77 16.04
N HIS A 122 13.82 -26.36 15.49
CA HIS A 122 14.88 -27.28 15.06
C HIS A 122 15.54 -28.01 16.25
N SER A 123 15.60 -27.38 17.42
CA SER A 123 16.10 -28.01 18.65
C SER A 123 15.12 -28.99 19.29
N MET A 124 13.79 -28.79 19.16
CA MET A 124 12.78 -29.73 19.67
C MET A 124 12.60 -30.95 18.77
N ALA A 125 12.81 -30.82 17.45
CA ALA A 125 12.68 -31.93 16.50
C ALA A 125 13.83 -32.96 16.56
N ILE A 126 14.91 -32.66 17.30
CA ILE A 126 16.12 -33.52 17.43
C ILE A 126 16.22 -34.14 18.85
N ALA A 127 15.28 -33.85 19.75
CA ALA A 127 15.23 -34.51 21.06
C ALA A 127 14.67 -35.95 20.90
N PRO A 128 15.37 -36.98 21.39
CA PRO A 128 14.99 -38.39 21.21
C PRO A 128 13.71 -38.79 21.96
#